data_AF-A0A4R4SYV0-F1
#
_entry.id   AF-A0A4R4SYV0-F1
#
_cell.length_a   1.000
_cell.length_b   1.000
_cell.length_c   1.000
_cell.angle_alpha   90.00
_cell.angle_beta   90.00
_cell.angle_gamma   90.00
#
_symmetry.space_group_name_H-M   'P 1'
#
loop_
_entity.id
_entity.type
_entity.pdbx_description
1 polymer ?
#
loop_
_entity_poly.entity_id
_entity_poly.type
_entity_poly.pdbx_seq_one_letter_code
_entity_poly.pdbx_strand_id
1 'polypeptide(L)'
;MTQSPREPRNRYVDLVRITAVCFVCMGHWLVTDISYRGGRLHGVDALDQVPWTHWLTLLFQVMPPIFLAGGYANAVSWSAHRRRDAWGGWLGERARGLLVPTAVYVAAATVAVAVCLVVGVDGRVLSDLGWAMALHLWFLPLYLLLLALTPPLFALHRRLGLRLVALFVAVAAVVNVLVLVPGVPLVGWLNYLLVWGGMYLLGFAWHDGELGGIR
;
A
#
# COMPACT_ATOMS: atom_id res chain seq x y z
N MET A 1 -9.69 -35.91 20.64
CA MET A 1 -9.62 -34.47 20.30
C MET A 1 -8.21 -33.97 20.62
N THR A 2 -7.27 -34.10 19.70
CA THR A 2 -5.90 -33.59 19.85
C THR A 2 -5.84 -32.17 19.32
N GLN A 3 -5.75 -31.19 20.22
CA GLN A 3 -5.48 -29.81 19.84
C GLN A 3 -4.10 -29.73 19.20
N SER A 4 -4.03 -29.24 17.95
CA SER A 4 -2.76 -28.94 17.29
C SER A 4 -2.09 -27.76 18.00
N PRO A 5 -0.80 -27.86 18.36
CA PRO A 5 -0.09 -26.75 19.01
C PRO A 5 -0.04 -25.57 18.04
N ARG A 6 -0.62 -24.43 18.44
CA ARG A 6 -0.53 -23.18 17.68
C ARG A 6 0.94 -22.79 17.57
N GLU A 7 1.47 -22.69 16.35
CA GLU A 7 2.83 -22.22 16.11
C GLU A 7 3.09 -20.89 16.85
N PRO A 8 4.27 -20.71 17.46
CA PRO A 8 4.60 -19.49 18.17
C PRO A 8 4.58 -18.29 17.19
N ARG A 9 3.62 -17.39 17.38
CA ARG A 9 3.46 -16.15 16.61
C ARG A 9 4.77 -15.36 16.62
N ASN A 10 5.28 -15.04 15.43
CA ASN A 10 6.52 -14.29 15.27
C ASN A 10 6.34 -12.83 15.71
N ARG A 11 6.77 -12.53 16.94
CA ARG A 11 6.63 -11.22 17.57
C ARG A 11 7.38 -10.10 16.84
N TYR A 12 8.42 -10.43 16.08
CA TYR A 12 9.18 -9.45 15.29
C TYR A 12 8.33 -8.89 14.14
N VAL A 13 7.60 -9.77 13.46
CA VAL A 13 6.67 -9.38 12.37
C VAL A 13 5.50 -8.57 12.93
N ASP A 14 4.98 -8.94 14.09
CA ASP A 14 3.92 -8.18 14.77
C ASP A 14 4.42 -6.79 15.19
N LEU A 15 5.66 -6.67 15.71
CA LEU A 15 6.25 -5.38 16.07
C LEU A 15 6.45 -4.48 14.86
N VAL A 16 7.04 -5.00 13.78
CA VAL A 16 7.24 -4.25 12.52
C VAL A 16 5.89 -3.78 11.97
N ARG A 17 4.85 -4.62 12.04
CA ARG A 17 3.50 -4.24 11.59
C ARG A 17 2.89 -3.15 12.47
N ILE A 18 3.02 -3.25 13.79
CA ILE A 18 2.49 -2.25 14.73
C ILE A 18 3.24 -0.92 14.56
N THR A 19 4.58 -0.95 14.49
CA THR A 19 5.40 0.23 14.27
C THR A 19 5.10 0.88 12.91
N ALA A 20 4.91 0.09 11.85
CA ALA A 20 4.49 0.61 10.55
C ALA A 20 3.11 1.27 10.61
N VAL A 21 2.13 0.66 11.28
CA VAL A 21 0.80 1.27 11.48
C VAL A 21 0.88 2.55 12.31
N CYS A 22 1.70 2.60 13.36
CA CYS A 22 1.91 3.81 14.15
C CYS A 22 2.56 4.93 13.34
N PHE A 23 3.58 4.64 12.53
CA PHE A 23 4.19 5.62 11.62
C PHE A 23 3.21 6.10 10.55
N VAL A 24 2.38 5.21 10.01
CA VAL A 24 1.32 5.55 9.06
C VAL A 24 0.30 6.46 9.70
N CYS A 25 -0.22 6.12 10.89
CA CYS A 25 -1.15 6.97 11.62
C CYS A 25 -0.53 8.33 11.96
N MET A 26 0.70 8.36 12.50
CA MET A 26 1.38 9.61 12.83
C MET A 26 1.59 10.48 11.58
N GLY A 27 2.04 9.89 10.47
CA GLY A 27 2.23 10.59 9.20
C GLY A 27 0.93 11.16 8.62
N HIS A 28 -0.16 10.39 8.69
CA HIS A 28 -1.48 10.87 8.25
C HIS A 28 -1.96 12.03 9.13
N TRP A 29 -1.82 11.93 10.45
CA TRP A 29 -2.19 12.99 11.40
C TRP A 29 -1.34 14.26 11.27
N LEU A 30 -0.06 14.13 10.89
CA LEU A 30 0.81 15.28 10.67
C LEU A 30 0.52 16.02 9.36
N VAL A 31 0.03 15.31 8.35
CA VAL A 31 -0.28 15.84 7.01
C VAL A 31 -1.73 16.35 6.92
N THR A 32 -2.64 15.84 7.74
CA THR A 32 -4.03 16.33 7.80
C THR A 32 -4.18 17.49 8.79
N ASP A 33 -3.78 18.69 8.39
CA ASP A 33 -4.32 19.91 9.02
C ASP A 33 -5.71 20.19 8.44
N ILE A 34 -6.74 19.61 9.05
CA ILE A 34 -8.14 19.97 8.73
C ILE A 34 -8.48 21.22 9.54
N SER A 35 -8.12 22.37 9.01
CA SER A 35 -8.49 23.65 9.63
C SER A 35 -9.92 24.05 9.21
N TYR A 36 -10.81 24.15 10.21
CA TYR A 36 -12.17 24.66 10.02
C TYR A 36 -12.15 26.17 10.20
N ARG A 37 -12.13 26.93 9.10
CA ARG A 37 -12.28 28.39 9.10
C ARG A 37 -13.51 28.79 8.30
N GLY A 38 -14.45 29.48 8.95
CA GLY A 38 -15.56 30.16 8.28
C GLY A 38 -16.60 29.25 7.61
N GLY A 39 -16.88 28.06 8.15
CA GLY A 39 -17.96 27.20 7.65
C GLY A 39 -17.61 26.35 6.42
N ARG A 40 -16.33 26.27 6.04
CA ARG A 40 -15.83 25.42 4.95
C ARG A 40 -14.69 24.54 5.49
N LEU A 41 -14.75 23.24 5.21
CA LEU A 41 -13.58 22.38 5.38
C LEU A 41 -12.56 22.77 4.32
N HIS A 42 -11.44 23.34 4.77
CA HIS A 42 -10.27 23.50 3.92
C HIS A 42 -9.30 22.36 4.25
N GLY A 43 -9.15 21.40 3.33
CA GLY A 43 -7.98 20.53 3.30
C GLY A 43 -6.83 21.36 2.76
N VAL A 44 -6.15 22.09 3.64
CA VAL A 44 -5.00 22.91 3.24
C VAL A 44 -3.82 21.94 3.19
N ASP A 45 -3.34 21.61 1.99
CA ASP A 45 -2.02 20.99 1.83
C ASP A 45 -1.00 21.96 2.45
N ALA A 46 -0.55 21.70 3.68
CA ALA A 46 0.45 22.52 4.37
C ALA A 46 1.78 22.61 3.58
N LEU A 47 1.95 21.72 2.60
CA LEU A 47 3.06 21.67 1.65
C LEU A 47 3.03 22.80 0.61
N ASP A 48 1.85 23.26 0.18
CA ASP A 48 1.73 24.32 -0.84
C ASP A 48 2.07 25.71 -0.26
N GLN A 49 2.07 25.85 1.07
CA GLN A 49 2.41 27.10 1.75
C GLN A 49 3.87 27.20 2.22
N VAL A 50 4.63 26.09 2.25
CA VAL A 50 6.03 26.08 2.68
C VAL A 50 6.86 25.18 1.75
N PRO A 51 7.35 25.68 0.60
CA PRO A 51 8.05 24.86 -0.40
C PRO A 51 9.25 24.05 0.14
N TRP A 52 9.88 24.50 1.24
CA TRP A 52 10.97 23.76 1.90
C TRP A 52 10.50 22.43 2.51
N THR A 53 9.22 22.29 2.91
CA THR A 53 8.69 21.03 3.47
C THR A 53 8.41 19.98 2.40
N HIS A 54 8.55 20.28 1.10
CA HIS A 54 8.46 19.27 0.05
C HIS A 54 9.43 18.11 0.27
N TRP A 55 10.63 18.36 0.81
CA TRP A 55 11.59 17.30 1.15
C TRP A 55 11.10 16.39 2.30
N LEU A 56 10.26 16.91 3.20
CA LEU A 56 9.63 16.12 4.25
C LEU A 56 8.69 15.06 3.66
N THR A 57 8.07 15.31 2.50
CA THR A 57 7.20 14.30 1.86
C THR A 57 7.95 13.01 1.55
N LEU A 58 9.26 13.07 1.27
CA LEU A 58 10.10 11.89 1.05
C LEU A 58 10.26 11.07 2.33
N LEU A 59 10.38 11.73 3.49
CA LEU A 59 10.46 11.09 4.81
C LEU A 59 9.12 10.55 5.29
N PHE A 60 8.03 11.26 4.99
CA PHE A 60 6.67 10.85 5.32
C PHE A 60 6.02 9.99 4.23
N GLN A 61 6.77 9.58 3.21
CA GLN A 61 6.24 8.68 2.20
C GLN A 61 6.13 7.28 2.78
N VAL A 62 4.95 7.00 3.32
CA VAL A 62 4.61 5.72 3.93
C VAL A 62 4.53 4.58 2.90
N MET A 63 4.30 4.93 1.63
CA MET A 63 4.04 3.98 0.55
C MET A 63 5.23 3.07 0.22
N PRO A 64 6.44 3.59 -0.07
CA PRO A 64 7.58 2.72 -0.39
C PRO A 64 7.90 1.69 0.72
N PRO A 65 7.95 2.06 2.02
CA PRO A 65 8.12 1.09 3.10
C PRO A 65 7.02 0.03 3.17
N ILE A 66 5.74 0.41 2.96
CA ILE A 66 4.61 -0.53 2.98
C ILE A 66 4.76 -1.58 1.87
N PHE A 67 5.06 -1.17 0.64
CA PHE A 67 5.22 -2.10 -0.48
C PHE A 67 6.45 -3.00 -0.31
N LEU A 68 7.56 -2.45 0.16
CA LEU A 68 8.78 -3.21 0.44
C LEU A 68 8.57 -4.25 1.55
N ALA A 69 8.00 -3.85 2.69
CA ALA A 69 7.67 -4.75 3.79
C ALA A 69 6.62 -5.78 3.38
N GLY A 70 5.63 -5.37 2.59
CA GLY A 70 4.61 -6.26 2.02
C GLY A 70 5.21 -7.31 1.10
N GLY A 71 6.14 -6.92 0.22
CA GLY A 71 6.90 -7.81 -0.65
C GLY A 71 7.68 -8.84 0.15
N TYR A 72 8.48 -8.39 1.11
CA TYR A 72 9.24 -9.28 2.00
C TYR A 72 8.32 -10.28 2.73
N ALA A 73 7.26 -9.79 3.38
CA ALA A 73 6.34 -10.64 4.15
C ALA A 73 5.61 -11.65 3.26
N ASN A 74 5.23 -11.27 2.05
CA ASN A 74 4.57 -12.18 1.11
C ASN A 74 5.56 -13.18 0.48
N ALA A 75 6.83 -12.81 0.27
CA ALA A 75 7.89 -13.75 -0.13
C ALA A 75 8.16 -14.80 0.95
N VAL A 76 8.33 -14.39 2.21
CA VAL A 76 8.48 -15.29 3.37
C VAL A 76 7.26 -16.22 3.50
N SER A 77 6.06 -15.65 3.40
CA SER A 77 4.83 -16.43 3.50
C SER A 77 4.70 -17.44 2.36
N TRP A 78 5.00 -17.03 1.12
CA TRP A 78 4.94 -17.90 -0.05
C TRP A 78 6.01 -18.98 -0.04
N SER A 79 7.22 -18.68 0.44
CA SER A 79 8.32 -19.67 0.56
C SER A 79 8.07 -20.69 1.67
N ALA A 80 7.42 -20.28 2.77
CA ALA A 80 6.98 -21.18 3.84
C ALA A 80 5.71 -21.96 3.50
N HIS A 81 4.92 -21.49 2.54
CA HIS A 81 3.68 -22.14 2.14
C HIS A 81 3.95 -23.50 1.49
N ARG A 82 3.40 -24.57 2.07
CA ARG A 82 3.64 -25.93 1.58
C ARG A 82 2.91 -26.11 0.25
N ARG A 83 3.62 -26.64 -0.76
CA ARG A 83 3.17 -26.87 -2.15
C ARG A 83 1.84 -27.64 -2.34
N ARG A 84 1.19 -28.12 -1.28
CA ARG A 84 -0.06 -28.88 -1.32
C ARG A 84 -1.31 -27.99 -1.24
N ASP A 85 -1.18 -26.75 -0.80
CA ASP A 85 -2.29 -25.80 -0.78
C ASP A 85 -2.34 -25.02 -2.09
N ALA A 86 -3.54 -24.91 -2.67
CA ALA A 86 -3.75 -24.21 -3.93
C ALA A 86 -3.51 -22.70 -3.75
N TRP A 87 -2.90 -22.05 -4.75
CA TRP A 87 -2.67 -20.60 -4.79
C TRP A 87 -3.87 -19.77 -4.34
N GLY A 88 -5.08 -20.18 -4.75
CA GLY A 88 -6.33 -19.50 -4.37
C GLY A 88 -6.61 -19.50 -2.86
N GLY A 89 -6.22 -20.56 -2.13
CA GLY A 89 -6.36 -20.64 -0.68
C GLY A 89 -5.43 -19.65 0.04
N TRP A 90 -4.15 -19.64 -0.34
CA TRP A 90 -3.17 -18.69 0.17
C TRP A 90 -3.57 -17.23 -0.12
N LEU A 91 -3.97 -16.95 -1.36
CA LEU A 91 -4.42 -15.62 -1.77
C LEU A 91 -5.67 -15.21 -0.99
N GLY A 92 -6.64 -16.11 -0.83
CA GLY A 92 -7.89 -15.86 -0.11
C GLY A 92 -7.65 -15.51 1.36
N GLU A 93 -6.80 -16.25 2.06
CA GLU A 93 -6.46 -15.97 3.47
C GLU A 93 -5.79 -14.60 3.64
N ARG A 94 -4.84 -14.29 2.76
CA ARG A 94 -4.11 -13.01 2.79
C ARG A 94 -5.00 -11.83 2.41
N ALA A 95 -5.78 -11.99 1.34
CA ALA A 95 -6.74 -10.99 0.90
C ALA A 95 -7.80 -10.74 1.98
N ARG A 96 -8.32 -11.78 2.63
CA ARG A 96 -9.29 -11.63 3.73
C ARG A 96 -8.71 -10.84 4.90
N GLY A 97 -7.44 -11.09 5.26
CA GLY A 97 -6.76 -10.34 6.32
C GLY A 97 -6.64 -8.83 6.05
N LEU A 98 -6.68 -8.42 4.78
CA LEU A 98 -6.64 -7.01 4.35
C LEU A 98 -8.05 -6.44 4.10
N LEU A 99 -8.91 -7.23 3.45
CA LEU A 99 -10.25 -6.83 3.06
C LEU A 99 -11.21 -6.74 4.26
N VAL A 100 -11.05 -7.57 5.29
CA VAL A 100 -11.95 -7.52 6.46
C VAL A 100 -11.81 -6.20 7.23
N PRO A 101 -10.61 -5.76 7.66
CA PRO A 101 -10.46 -4.45 8.30
C PRO A 101 -10.91 -3.30 7.40
N THR A 102 -10.61 -3.39 6.11
CA THR A 102 -11.03 -2.38 5.12
C THR A 102 -12.56 -2.32 5.01
N ALA A 103 -13.23 -3.47 4.96
CA ALA A 103 -14.68 -3.54 4.87
C ALA A 103 -15.35 -2.95 6.12
N VAL A 104 -14.78 -3.17 7.32
CA VAL A 104 -15.26 -2.53 8.55
C VAL A 104 -15.13 -1.01 8.46
N TYR A 105 -13.99 -0.50 8.00
CA TYR A 105 -13.76 0.92 7.79
C TYR A 105 -14.75 1.53 6.79
N VAL A 106 -14.92 0.90 5.62
CA VAL A 106 -15.85 1.34 4.57
C VAL A 106 -17.31 1.28 5.05
N ALA A 107 -17.67 0.25 5.82
CA ALA A 107 -19.01 0.14 6.39
C ALA A 107 -19.29 1.27 7.40
N ALA A 108 -18.35 1.51 8.33
CA ALA A 108 -18.47 2.60 9.30
C ALA A 108 -18.58 3.97 8.62
N ALA A 109 -17.77 4.22 7.59
CA ALA A 109 -17.81 5.44 6.83
C ALA A 109 -19.11 5.59 6.02
N THR A 110 -19.61 4.51 5.40
CA THR A 110 -20.92 4.49 4.73
C THR A 110 -22.05 4.83 5.69
N VAL A 111 -22.01 4.31 6.93
CA VAL A 111 -23.00 4.65 7.97
C VAL A 111 -22.91 6.13 8.34
N ALA A 112 -21.70 6.66 8.53
CA ALA A 112 -21.51 8.08 8.83
C ALA A 112 -22.05 8.98 7.71
N VAL A 113 -21.77 8.63 6.45
CA VAL A 113 -22.29 9.30 5.25
C VAL A 113 -23.82 9.25 5.20
N ALA A 114 -24.42 8.09 5.50
CA ALA A 114 -25.88 7.95 5.53
C ALA A 114 -26.52 8.84 6.62
N VAL A 115 -25.90 8.94 7.80
CA VAL A 115 -26.35 9.87 8.85
C VAL A 115 -26.23 11.33 8.40
N CYS A 116 -25.13 11.72 7.75
CA CYS A 116 -24.96 13.07 7.21
C CYS A 116 -26.02 13.43 6.17
N LEU A 117 -26.41 12.47 5.32
CA LEU A 117 -27.50 12.66 4.35
C LEU A 117 -28.85 12.90 5.06
N VAL A 118 -29.15 12.16 6.13
CA VAL A 118 -30.38 12.33 6.91
C VAL A 118 -30.41 13.68 7.66
N VAL A 119 -29.27 14.15 8.13
CA VAL A 119 -29.13 15.44 8.84
C VAL A 119 -29.13 16.64 7.87
N GLY A 120 -29.07 16.40 6.56
CA GLY A 120 -29.13 17.46 5.54
C GLY A 120 -27.79 18.15 5.28
N VAL A 121 -26.68 17.45 5.45
CA VAL A 121 -25.33 17.97 5.12
C VAL A 121 -25.20 18.18 3.61
N ASP A 122 -24.53 19.25 3.19
CA ASP A 122 -24.29 19.59 1.77
C ASP A 122 -23.61 18.44 1.01
N GLY A 123 -24.15 18.10 -0.16
CA GLY A 123 -23.63 17.06 -1.05
C GLY A 123 -22.18 17.31 -1.51
N ARG A 124 -21.72 18.56 -1.53
CA ARG A 124 -20.31 18.89 -1.80
C ARG A 124 -19.38 18.34 -0.72
N VAL A 125 -19.75 18.48 0.55
CA VAL A 125 -18.97 17.95 1.69
C VAL A 125 -18.92 16.42 1.63
N LEU A 126 -20.03 15.79 1.26
CA LEU A 126 -20.09 14.33 1.05
C LEU A 126 -19.19 13.86 -0.10
N SER A 127 -19.14 14.61 -1.20
CA SER A 127 -18.24 14.34 -2.33
C SER A 127 -16.77 14.46 -1.91
N ASP A 128 -16.43 15.49 -1.14
CA ASP A 128 -15.06 15.71 -0.66
C ASP A 128 -14.62 14.59 0.31
N LEU A 129 -15.53 14.14 1.18
CA LEU A 129 -15.29 13.00 2.07
C LEU A 129 -15.09 11.70 1.28
N GLY A 130 -15.92 11.46 0.26
CA GLY A 130 -15.80 10.30 -0.63
C GLY A 130 -14.47 10.29 -1.39
N TRP A 131 -14.06 11.46 -1.91
CA TRP A 131 -12.76 11.64 -2.54
C TRP A 131 -11.61 11.37 -1.57
N ALA A 132 -11.66 11.93 -0.35
CA ALA A 132 -10.65 11.72 0.67
C ALA A 132 -10.52 10.24 1.05
N MET A 133 -11.64 9.51 1.17
CA MET A 133 -11.63 8.06 1.41
C MET A 133 -11.01 7.29 0.24
N ALA A 134 -11.37 7.63 -0.99
CA ALA A 134 -10.78 7.01 -2.18
C ALA A 134 -9.26 7.23 -2.21
N LEU A 135 -8.81 8.42 -1.84
CA LEU A 135 -7.40 8.78 -1.71
C LEU A 135 -6.67 8.03 -0.59
N HIS A 136 -7.37 7.52 0.43
CA HIS A 136 -6.76 6.62 1.42
C HIS A 136 -6.72 5.17 0.93
N LEU A 137 -7.70 4.73 0.13
CA LEU A 137 -7.85 3.33 -0.28
C LEU A 137 -7.22 3.01 -1.64
N TRP A 138 -6.74 4.01 -2.38
CA TRP A 138 -6.22 3.87 -3.75
C TRP A 138 -5.14 2.78 -3.92
N PHE A 139 -4.35 2.53 -2.89
CA PHE A 139 -3.26 1.57 -2.95
C PHE A 139 -3.70 0.13 -2.74
N LEU A 140 -4.88 -0.08 -2.15
CA LEU A 140 -5.36 -1.40 -1.81
C LEU A 140 -5.58 -2.26 -3.07
N PRO A 141 -6.24 -1.79 -4.15
CA PRO A 141 -6.34 -2.55 -5.39
C PRO A 141 -4.98 -2.91 -5.99
N LEU A 142 -4.02 -1.98 -5.98
CA LEU A 142 -2.66 -2.21 -6.49
C LEU A 142 -1.92 -3.26 -5.65
N TYR A 143 -2.03 -3.17 -4.33
CA TYR A 143 -1.43 -4.13 -3.43
C TYR A 143 -2.05 -5.53 -3.58
N LEU A 144 -3.37 -5.62 -3.71
CA LEU A 144 -4.06 -6.89 -3.96
C LEU A 144 -3.65 -7.50 -5.31
N LEU A 145 -3.44 -6.67 -6.34
CA LEU A 145 -2.91 -7.12 -7.62
C LEU A 145 -1.49 -7.68 -7.48
N LEU A 146 -0.58 -6.98 -6.80
CA LEU A 146 0.78 -7.48 -6.54
C LEU A 146 0.78 -8.74 -5.67
N LEU A 147 -0.12 -8.83 -4.69
CA LEU A 147 -0.34 -10.02 -3.88
C LEU A 147 -0.77 -11.21 -4.76
N ALA A 148 -1.73 -11.00 -5.67
CA ALA A 148 -2.17 -12.02 -6.62
C ALA A 148 -1.04 -12.42 -7.59
N LEU A 149 -0.21 -11.46 -8.02
CA LEU A 149 0.95 -11.66 -8.88
C LEU A 149 2.20 -12.17 -8.12
N THR A 150 2.11 -12.40 -6.81
CA THR A 150 3.28 -12.81 -6.02
C THR A 150 3.91 -14.12 -6.51
N PRO A 151 3.16 -15.20 -6.78
CA PRO A 151 3.78 -16.44 -7.28
C PRO A 151 4.55 -16.28 -8.59
N PRO A 152 4.00 -15.67 -9.67
CA PRO A 152 4.76 -15.47 -10.90
C PRO A 152 5.91 -14.48 -10.72
N LEU A 153 5.71 -13.38 -9.98
CA LEU A 153 6.78 -12.41 -9.72
C LEU A 153 7.92 -13.02 -8.91
N PHE A 154 7.61 -13.86 -7.91
CA PHE A 154 8.60 -14.55 -7.10
C PHE A 154 9.36 -15.61 -7.91
N ALA A 155 8.67 -16.36 -8.78
CA ALA A 155 9.31 -17.30 -9.69
C ALA A 155 10.25 -16.59 -10.69
N LEU A 156 9.85 -15.42 -11.19
CA LEU A 156 10.65 -14.60 -12.09
C LEU A 156 11.84 -13.95 -11.36
N HIS A 157 11.62 -13.45 -10.14
CA HIS A 157 12.67 -12.91 -9.29
C HIS A 157 13.74 -13.96 -8.99
N ARG A 158 13.37 -15.20 -8.66
CA ARG A 158 14.35 -16.28 -8.49
C ARG A 158 15.21 -16.61 -9.71
N ARG A 159 14.79 -16.20 -10.92
CA ARG A 159 15.54 -16.38 -12.17
C ARG A 159 16.39 -15.17 -12.54
N LEU A 160 15.91 -13.96 -12.21
CA LEU A 160 16.48 -12.69 -12.68
C LEU A 160 17.13 -11.87 -11.55
N GLY A 161 16.84 -12.16 -10.28
CA GLY A 161 17.26 -11.43 -9.09
C GLY A 161 16.97 -9.93 -9.20
N LEU A 162 17.95 -9.11 -8.84
CA LEU A 162 17.95 -7.65 -9.01
C LEU A 162 17.71 -7.16 -10.44
N ARG A 163 17.93 -7.98 -11.48
CA ARG A 163 17.64 -7.55 -12.87
C ARG A 163 16.16 -7.29 -13.09
N LEU A 164 15.29 -8.03 -12.39
CA LEU A 164 13.83 -7.79 -12.47
C LEU A 164 13.46 -6.45 -11.82
N VAL A 165 14.10 -6.09 -10.71
CA VAL A 165 13.94 -4.78 -10.08
C VAL A 165 14.40 -3.68 -11.05
N ALA A 166 15.59 -3.83 -11.64
CA ALA A 166 16.13 -2.88 -12.60
C ALA A 166 15.21 -2.71 -13.83
N LEU A 167 14.60 -3.81 -14.31
CA LEU A 167 13.61 -3.76 -15.40
C LEU A 167 12.39 -2.94 -15.00
N PHE A 168 11.82 -3.16 -13.81
CA PHE A 168 10.67 -2.38 -13.33
C PHE A 168 11.00 -0.88 -13.21
N VAL A 169 12.19 -0.56 -12.68
CA VAL A 169 12.67 0.83 -12.60
C VAL A 169 12.88 1.44 -13.98
N ALA A 170 13.49 0.71 -14.92
CA ALA A 170 13.73 1.20 -16.28
C ALA A 170 12.42 1.44 -17.03
N VAL A 171 11.47 0.51 -16.95
CA VAL A 171 10.14 0.68 -17.57
C VAL A 171 9.38 1.83 -16.91
N ALA A 172 9.44 1.96 -15.57
CA ALA A 172 8.86 3.11 -14.87
C ALA A 172 9.45 4.43 -15.34
N ALA A 173 10.78 4.52 -15.51
CA ALA A 173 11.43 5.72 -16.00
C ALA A 173 10.99 6.09 -17.42
N VAL A 174 10.89 5.10 -18.32
CA VAL A 174 10.39 5.30 -19.69
C VAL A 174 8.93 5.77 -19.67
N VAL A 175 8.09 5.11 -18.87
CA VAL A 175 6.68 5.46 -18.68
C VAL A 175 6.54 6.88 -18.12
N ASN A 176 7.36 7.26 -17.14
CA ASN A 176 7.35 8.60 -16.55
C ASN A 176 7.75 9.69 -17.55
N VAL A 177 8.70 9.42 -18.45
CA VAL A 177 9.05 10.32 -19.55
C VAL A 177 7.90 10.42 -20.56
N LEU A 178 7.21 9.31 -20.85
CA LEU A 178 6.06 9.28 -21.75
C LEU A 178 4.81 9.99 -21.18
N VAL A 179 4.67 10.09 -19.85
CA VAL A 179 3.59 10.86 -19.20
C VAL A 179 3.66 12.35 -19.52
N LEU A 180 4.85 12.88 -19.86
CA LEU A 180 5.01 14.27 -20.30
C LEU A 180 4.37 14.51 -21.69
N VAL A 181 3.96 13.45 -22.40
CA VAL A 181 3.23 13.52 -23.67
C VAL A 181 1.72 13.50 -23.38
N PRO A 182 0.98 14.57 -23.69
CA PRO A 182 -0.47 14.63 -23.43
C PRO A 182 -1.23 13.55 -24.22
N GLY A 183 -2.10 12.77 -23.56
CA GLY A 183 -3.12 11.96 -24.26
C GLY A 183 -3.34 10.52 -23.80
N VAL A 184 -2.61 10.00 -22.80
CA VAL A 184 -2.69 8.57 -22.43
C VAL A 184 -2.97 8.34 -20.94
N PRO A 185 -4.22 8.50 -20.45
CA PRO A 185 -4.56 8.36 -19.03
C PRO A 185 -4.32 6.96 -18.44
N LEU A 186 -4.22 5.91 -19.28
CA LEU A 186 -3.89 4.55 -18.83
C LEU A 186 -2.44 4.42 -18.30
N VAL A 187 -1.57 5.36 -18.66
CA VAL A 187 -0.14 5.36 -18.34
C VAL A 187 0.10 5.68 -16.86
N GLY A 188 -0.78 6.45 -16.22
CA GLY A 188 -0.68 6.78 -14.79
C GLY A 188 -0.79 5.56 -13.88
N TRP A 189 -1.81 4.72 -14.09
CA TRP A 189 -2.01 3.50 -13.29
C TRP A 189 -0.89 2.48 -13.47
N LEU A 190 -0.39 2.33 -14.70
CA LEU A 190 0.75 1.46 -14.99
C LEU A 190 2.02 1.98 -14.30
N ASN A 191 2.25 3.30 -14.30
CA ASN A 191 3.38 3.91 -13.61
C ASN A 191 3.36 3.58 -12.12
N TYR A 192 2.21 3.73 -11.46
CA TYR A 192 2.07 3.35 -10.05
C TYR A 192 2.40 1.87 -9.82
N LEU A 193 1.86 0.97 -10.66
CA LEU A 193 2.16 -0.46 -10.54
C LEU A 193 3.65 -0.76 -10.72
N LEU A 194 4.34 -0.07 -11.63
CA LEU A 194 5.77 -0.29 -11.89
C LEU A 194 6.65 0.26 -10.77
N VAL A 195 6.39 1.48 -10.31
CA VAL A 195 7.15 2.12 -9.22
C VAL A 195 6.97 1.33 -7.93
N TRP A 196 5.72 1.07 -7.54
CA TRP A 196 5.44 0.33 -6.30
C TRP A 196 5.75 -1.16 -6.43
N GLY A 197 5.56 -1.74 -7.61
CA GLY A 197 5.99 -3.10 -7.93
C GLY A 197 7.51 -3.26 -7.83
N GLY A 198 8.29 -2.26 -8.23
CA GLY A 198 9.73 -2.22 -8.03
C GLY A 198 10.11 -2.26 -6.55
N MET A 199 9.46 -1.45 -5.72
CA MET A 199 9.67 -1.49 -4.25
C MET A 199 9.23 -2.81 -3.63
N TYR A 200 8.15 -3.40 -4.13
CA TYR A 200 7.68 -4.72 -3.73
C TYR A 200 8.69 -5.82 -4.06
N LEU A 201 9.28 -5.78 -5.26
CA LEU A 201 10.33 -6.70 -5.69
C LEU A 201 11.65 -6.49 -4.92
N LEU A 202 11.97 -5.27 -4.50
CA LEU A 202 13.08 -5.02 -3.57
C LEU A 202 12.85 -5.74 -2.23
N GLY A 203 11.60 -5.85 -1.78
CA GLY A 203 11.23 -6.70 -0.64
C GLY A 203 11.57 -8.18 -0.85
N PHE A 204 11.43 -8.70 -2.07
CA PHE A 204 11.86 -10.07 -2.41
C PHE A 204 13.38 -10.20 -2.39
N ALA A 205 14.09 -9.22 -2.99
CA ALA A 205 15.55 -9.18 -2.98
C ALA A 205 16.12 -9.11 -1.56
N TRP A 206 15.41 -8.43 -0.64
CA TRP A 206 15.76 -8.43 0.78
C TRP A 206 15.56 -9.81 1.41
N HIS A 207 14.47 -10.51 1.08
CA HIS A 207 14.23 -11.87 1.56
C HIS A 207 15.30 -12.86 1.11
N ASP A 208 15.72 -12.78 -0.15
CA ASP A 208 16.74 -13.64 -0.74
C ASP A 208 18.18 -13.24 -0.32
N GLY A 209 18.34 -12.19 0.49
CA GLY A 209 19.63 -11.73 1.01
C GLY A 209 20.48 -10.94 0.01
N GLU A 210 19.94 -10.59 -1.17
CA GLU A 210 20.66 -9.87 -2.22
C GLU A 210 21.00 -8.42 -1.82
N LEU A 211 20.26 -7.85 -0.86
CA LEU A 211 20.50 -6.51 -0.29
C LEU A 211 21.31 -6.52 1.01
N GLY A 212 21.42 -7.69 1.65
CA GLY A 212 22.09 -7.89 2.93
C GLY A 212 23.46 -8.50 2.73
N GLY A 213 24.41 -7.74 2.19
CA GLY A 213 25.80 -8.13 2.13
C GLY A 213 26.48 -8.09 3.50
N ILE A 214 26.07 -8.93 4.46
CA ILE A 214 26.89 -9.32 5.62
C ILE A 214 26.57 -10.78 5.91
N ARG A 215 27.52 -11.65 5.55
CA ARG A 215 27.58 -13.05 5.98
C ARG A 215 27.95 -13.14 7.46
#